data_AF-A0A927GXE6-F1
#
_entry.id   AF-A0A927GXE6-F1
#
_cell.length_a   1.000
_cell.length_b   1.000
_cell.length_c   1.000
_cell.angle_alpha   90.00
_cell.angle_beta   90.00
_cell.angle_gamma   90.00
#
_symmetry.space_group_name_H-M   'P 1'
#
loop_
_entity.id
_entity.type
_entity.pdbx_description
1 polymer ?
#
loop_
_entity_poly.entity_id
_entity_poly.type
_entity_poly.pdbx_seq_one_letter_code
_entity_poly.pdbx_strand_id
1 'polypeptide(L)'
;MVGEFATILGLISAFISGRKLEEQVELTEFLVWLSDHNHDEIRSVIESSHATSISIKALFNRGLSDINQKLDVISGQIATLSSRNIALKELAANFAKETISEQSIKILALMRDNKSEFFLVSKTISSKEKRLVLAPGPNHICDEPQFLEDDLAQMVSLGLLVQKTNSQGEPMYCYTRAASNLLEGLS
;
A
#
# COMPACT_ATOMS: atom_id res chain seq x y z
N MET A 1 2.29 -6.06 -18.93
CA MET A 1 3.30 -5.59 -17.95
C MET A 1 2.75 -5.17 -16.57
N VAL A 2 1.77 -4.26 -16.41
CA VAL A 2 1.12 -4.03 -15.08
C VAL A 2 -0.08 -4.95 -14.86
N GLY A 3 -0.87 -5.21 -15.92
CA GLY A 3 -2.03 -6.11 -15.86
C GLY A 3 -1.68 -7.54 -15.47
N GLU A 4 -0.71 -8.16 -16.15
CA GLU A 4 -0.26 -9.53 -15.83
C GLU A 4 0.27 -9.67 -14.40
N PHE A 5 0.97 -8.64 -13.89
CA PHE A 5 1.47 -8.65 -12.52
C PHE A 5 0.32 -8.62 -11.50
N ALA A 6 -0.67 -7.75 -11.72
CA ALA A 6 -1.88 -7.70 -10.88
C ALA A 6 -2.69 -9.00 -10.97
N THR A 7 -2.79 -9.60 -12.16
CA THR A 7 -3.41 -10.92 -12.35
C THR A 7 -2.69 -12.00 -11.56
N ILE A 8 -1.36 -12.10 -11.67
CA ILE A 8 -0.58 -13.10 -10.92
C ILE A 8 -0.77 -12.92 -9.41
N LEU A 9 -0.78 -11.68 -8.90
CA LEU A 9 -0.98 -11.41 -7.49
C LEU A 9 -2.40 -11.73 -7.00
N GLY A 10 -3.41 -11.39 -7.78
CA GLY A 10 -4.80 -11.76 -7.49
C GLY A 10 -4.98 -13.27 -7.43
N LEU A 11 -4.32 -14.02 -8.33
CA LEU A 11 -4.33 -15.48 -8.34
C LEU A 11 -3.57 -16.07 -7.15
N ILE A 12 -2.42 -15.48 -6.77
CA ILE A 12 -1.70 -15.89 -5.56
C ILE A 12 -2.57 -15.65 -4.31
N SER A 13 -3.25 -14.51 -4.23
CA SER A 13 -4.17 -14.19 -3.13
C SER A 13 -5.31 -15.22 -3.06
N ALA A 14 -6.01 -15.46 -4.18
CA ALA A 14 -7.08 -16.44 -4.26
C ALA A 14 -6.64 -17.85 -3.86
N PHE A 15 -5.45 -18.26 -4.32
CA PHE A 15 -4.85 -19.54 -3.97
C PHE A 15 -4.56 -19.68 -2.47
N ILE A 16 -4.10 -18.60 -1.82
CA ILE A 16 -3.74 -18.58 -0.41
C ILE A 16 -4.97 -18.47 0.48
N SER A 17 -6.01 -17.71 0.10
CA SER A 17 -7.23 -17.53 0.89
C SER A 17 -7.98 -18.85 1.16
N GLY A 18 -7.79 -19.87 0.32
CA GLY A 18 -8.36 -21.20 0.52
C GLY A 18 -7.60 -22.10 1.49
N ARG A 19 -6.46 -21.65 2.04
CA ARG A 19 -5.52 -22.47 2.83
C ARG A 19 -5.37 -22.00 4.26
N LYS A 20 -4.94 -22.90 5.15
CA LYS A 20 -4.69 -22.57 6.56
C LYS A 20 -3.36 -21.84 6.70
N LEU A 21 -3.30 -20.84 7.59
CA LEU A 21 -2.15 -19.95 7.82
C LEU A 21 -0.81 -20.66 8.14
N GLU A 22 -0.87 -21.91 8.61
CA GLU A 22 0.28 -22.72 9.03
C GLU A 22 0.81 -23.64 7.91
N GLU A 23 0.11 -23.72 6.78
CA GLU A 23 0.51 -24.57 5.66
C GLU A 23 1.70 -23.96 4.91
N GLN A 24 2.73 -24.78 4.71
CA GLN A 24 3.80 -24.46 3.78
C GLN A 24 3.27 -24.66 2.36
N VAL A 25 3.53 -23.66 1.49
CA VAL A 25 3.02 -23.65 0.12
C VAL A 25 4.18 -23.74 -0.85
N GLU A 26 4.07 -24.65 -1.82
CA GLU A 26 5.09 -24.86 -2.84
C GLU A 26 4.67 -24.24 -4.18
N LEU A 27 5.65 -23.79 -4.97
CA LEU A 27 5.37 -23.25 -6.31
C LEU A 27 4.63 -24.28 -7.18
N THR A 28 5.01 -25.56 -7.08
CA THR A 28 4.40 -26.63 -7.86
C THR A 28 2.91 -26.76 -7.58
N GLU A 29 2.49 -26.61 -6.32
CA GLU A 29 1.07 -26.65 -5.94
C GLU A 29 0.30 -25.47 -6.53
N PHE A 30 0.92 -24.29 -6.57
CA PHE A 30 0.33 -23.12 -7.22
C PHE A 30 0.17 -23.31 -8.74
N LEU A 31 1.18 -23.88 -9.41
CA LEU A 31 1.10 -24.14 -10.86
C LEU A 31 0.02 -25.18 -11.21
N VAL A 32 -0.14 -26.22 -10.36
CA VAL A 32 -1.24 -27.18 -10.50
C VAL A 32 -2.58 -26.48 -10.31
N TRP A 33 -2.73 -25.70 -9.24
CA TRP A 33 -3.95 -24.95 -8.97
C TRP A 33 -4.33 -24.00 -10.11
N LEU A 34 -3.35 -23.33 -10.73
CA LEU A 34 -3.59 -22.49 -11.91
C LEU A 34 -4.18 -23.29 -13.07
N SER A 35 -3.68 -24.50 -13.32
CA SER A 35 -4.21 -25.38 -14.37
C SER A 35 -5.64 -25.83 -14.03
N ASP A 36 -5.88 -26.22 -12.78
CA ASP A 36 -7.20 -26.66 -12.30
C ASP A 36 -8.27 -25.55 -12.39
N HIS A 37 -7.84 -24.28 -12.41
CA HIS A 37 -8.72 -23.11 -12.49
C HIS A 37 -8.68 -22.42 -13.87
N ASN A 38 -8.22 -23.11 -14.91
CA ASN A 38 -8.16 -22.61 -16.30
C ASN A 38 -7.27 -21.37 -16.50
N HIS A 39 -6.16 -21.28 -15.78
CA HIS A 39 -5.15 -20.22 -15.89
C HIS A 39 -3.83 -20.72 -16.53
N ASP A 40 -3.92 -21.61 -17.53
CA ASP A 40 -2.76 -22.23 -18.20
C ASP A 40 -1.82 -21.22 -18.89
N GLU A 41 -2.37 -20.11 -19.40
CA GLU A 41 -1.55 -19.04 -20.00
C GLU A 41 -0.65 -18.38 -18.94
N ILE A 42 -1.19 -18.09 -17.76
CA ILE A 42 -0.43 -17.50 -16.65
C ILE A 42 0.60 -18.50 -16.12
N ARG A 43 0.22 -19.78 -16.01
CA ARG A 43 1.17 -20.86 -15.68
C ARG A 43 2.34 -20.87 -16.65
N SER A 44 2.06 -20.85 -17.96
CA SER A 44 3.09 -20.86 -19.01
C SER A 44 4.02 -19.64 -18.91
N VAL A 45 3.47 -18.46 -18.59
CA VAL A 45 4.26 -17.24 -18.33
C VAL A 45 5.20 -17.42 -17.14
N ILE A 46 4.70 -17.97 -16.02
CA ILE A 46 5.51 -18.22 -14.82
C ILE A 46 6.62 -19.26 -15.10
N GLU A 47 6.28 -20.34 -15.79
CA GLU A 47 7.22 -21.42 -16.13
C GLU A 47 8.29 -20.96 -17.13
N SER A 48 7.93 -20.09 -18.07
CA SER A 48 8.87 -19.52 -19.06
C SER A 48 9.84 -18.49 -18.45
N SER A 49 9.55 -17.97 -17.26
CA SER A 49 10.37 -16.96 -16.57
C SER A 49 10.98 -17.51 -15.29
N HIS A 50 12.27 -17.87 -15.36
CA HIS A 50 13.02 -18.35 -14.21
C HIS A 50 13.05 -17.34 -13.05
N ALA A 51 13.18 -16.04 -13.36
CA ALA A 51 13.15 -14.97 -12.37
C ALA A 51 11.79 -14.90 -11.65
N THR A 52 10.69 -14.98 -12.39
CA THR A 52 9.32 -14.97 -11.83
C THR A 52 9.10 -16.18 -10.91
N SER A 53 9.53 -17.37 -11.34
CA SER A 53 9.46 -18.60 -10.55
C SER A 53 10.25 -18.50 -9.24
N ILE A 54 11.47 -17.94 -9.26
CA ILE A 54 12.27 -17.72 -8.05
C ILE A 54 11.57 -16.73 -7.11
N SER A 55 11.03 -15.63 -7.64
CA SER A 55 10.34 -14.62 -6.82
C SER A 55 9.09 -15.18 -6.13
N ILE A 56 8.30 -16.01 -6.82
CA ILE A 56 7.11 -16.65 -6.22
C ILE A 56 7.53 -17.67 -5.15
N LYS A 57 8.55 -18.49 -5.39
CA LYS A 57 9.10 -19.39 -4.36
C LYS A 57 9.58 -18.63 -3.12
N ALA A 58 10.29 -17.53 -3.32
CA ALA A 58 10.78 -16.68 -2.24
C ALA A 58 9.64 -16.02 -1.45
N LEU A 59 8.51 -15.73 -2.10
CA LEU A 59 7.30 -15.24 -1.45
C LEU A 59 6.68 -16.34 -0.57
N PHE A 60 6.49 -17.54 -1.11
CA PHE A 60 5.89 -18.67 -0.38
C PHE A 60 6.71 -19.12 0.84
N ASN A 61 8.04 -19.07 0.74
CA ASN A 61 8.94 -19.40 1.84
C ASN A 61 8.87 -18.45 3.05
N ARG A 62 8.17 -17.31 2.97
CA ARG A 62 8.03 -16.36 4.09
C ARG A 62 6.81 -16.62 4.98
N GLY A 63 5.97 -17.60 4.64
CA GLY A 63 4.78 -17.99 5.41
C GLY A 63 3.53 -17.16 5.07
N LEU A 64 2.36 -17.78 5.18
CA LEU A 64 1.10 -17.24 4.65
C LEU A 64 0.60 -15.96 5.34
N SER A 65 0.90 -15.76 6.62
CA SER A 65 0.57 -14.52 7.34
C SER A 65 1.33 -13.31 6.78
N ASP A 66 2.61 -13.49 6.51
CA ASP A 66 3.51 -12.47 5.96
C ASP A 66 3.19 -12.19 4.48
N ILE A 67 2.62 -13.18 3.77
CA ILE A 67 2.16 -13.04 2.39
C ILE A 67 0.86 -12.25 2.32
N ASN A 68 -0.15 -12.55 3.14
CA ASN A 68 -1.42 -11.81 3.12
C ASN A 68 -1.22 -10.32 3.44
N GLN A 69 -0.42 -10.01 4.47
CA GLN A 69 -0.10 -8.63 4.81
C GLN A 69 0.63 -7.89 3.67
N LYS A 70 1.52 -8.57 2.95
CA LYS A 70 2.21 -7.99 1.79
C LYS A 70 1.33 -7.89 0.55
N LEU A 71 0.44 -8.84 0.33
CA LEU A 71 -0.54 -8.80 -0.76
C LEU A 71 -1.54 -7.67 -0.55
N ASP A 72 -1.94 -7.36 0.68
CA ASP A 72 -2.78 -6.20 0.98
C ASP A 72 -2.04 -4.89 0.71
N VAL A 73 -0.79 -4.78 1.14
CA VAL A 73 0.07 -3.62 0.83
C VAL A 73 0.27 -3.46 -0.67
N ILE A 74 0.55 -4.55 -1.39
CA ILE A 74 0.74 -4.52 -2.84
C ILE A 74 -0.58 -4.24 -3.56
N SER A 75 -1.71 -4.75 -3.08
CA SER A 75 -3.03 -4.45 -3.64
C SER A 75 -3.39 -2.98 -3.44
N GLY A 76 -3.07 -2.40 -2.28
CA GLY A 76 -3.19 -0.96 -2.04
C GLY A 76 -2.27 -0.13 -2.96
N GLN A 77 -1.04 -0.59 -3.19
CA GLN A 77 -0.12 0.03 -4.14
C GLN A 77 -0.59 -0.13 -5.59
N ILE A 78 -1.17 -1.28 -5.97
CA ILE A 78 -1.74 -1.54 -7.30
C ILE A 78 -2.99 -0.72 -7.51
N ALA A 79 -3.86 -0.55 -6.51
CA ALA A 79 -4.98 0.38 -6.58
C ALA A 79 -4.46 1.81 -6.83
N THR A 80 -3.41 2.21 -6.12
CA THR A 80 -2.77 3.51 -6.29
C THR A 80 -2.13 3.69 -7.68
N LEU A 81 -1.57 2.63 -8.27
CA LEU A 81 -1.01 2.61 -9.62
C LEU A 81 -2.09 2.49 -10.72
N SER A 82 -3.21 1.83 -10.42
CA SER A 82 -4.34 1.60 -11.33
C SER A 82 -5.25 2.81 -11.47
N SER A 83 -5.07 3.84 -10.63
CA SER A 83 -5.62 5.20 -10.84
C SER A 83 -5.30 5.80 -12.23
N ARG A 84 -4.31 5.24 -12.94
CA ARG A 84 -3.93 5.60 -14.31
C ARG A 84 -4.70 4.86 -15.41
N ASN A 85 -5.47 3.83 -15.06
CA ASN A 85 -6.31 3.09 -15.99
C ASN A 85 -7.78 3.48 -15.76
N ILE A 86 -8.38 4.17 -16.73
CA ILE A 86 -9.72 4.78 -16.64
C ILE A 86 -10.77 3.78 -16.14
N ALA A 87 -10.64 2.50 -16.53
CA ALA A 87 -11.60 1.44 -16.16
C ALA A 87 -11.52 0.99 -14.69
N LEU A 88 -10.41 1.26 -13.98
CA LEU A 88 -10.18 0.81 -12.59
C LEU A 88 -10.08 1.98 -11.61
N LYS A 89 -10.17 3.23 -12.08
CA LYS A 89 -10.07 4.45 -11.27
C LYS A 89 -11.11 4.47 -10.14
N GLU A 90 -12.37 4.16 -10.46
CA GLU A 90 -13.47 4.17 -9.47
C GLU A 90 -13.34 3.05 -8.42
N LEU A 91 -12.90 1.85 -8.84
CA LEU A 91 -12.73 0.72 -7.92
C LEU A 91 -11.58 0.97 -6.93
N ALA A 92 -10.46 1.48 -7.44
CA ALA A 92 -9.31 1.86 -6.62
C ALA A 92 -9.64 3.02 -5.66
N ALA A 93 -10.41 4.01 -6.11
CA ALA A 93 -10.86 5.12 -5.28
C ALA A 93 -11.80 4.67 -4.15
N ASN A 94 -12.72 3.75 -4.43
CA ASN A 94 -13.66 3.22 -3.42
C ASN A 94 -12.94 2.35 -2.40
N PHE A 95 -12.07 1.43 -2.83
CA PHE A 95 -11.27 0.62 -1.92
C PHE A 95 -10.41 1.51 -1.00
N ALA A 96 -9.74 2.52 -1.57
CA ALA A 96 -8.94 3.45 -0.77
C ALA A 96 -9.75 4.25 0.25
N LYS A 97 -11.00 4.65 -0.07
CA LYS A 97 -11.90 5.31 0.90
C LYS A 97 -12.29 4.39 2.06
N GLU A 98 -12.41 3.09 1.81
CA GLU A 98 -12.70 2.10 2.86
C GLU A 98 -11.47 1.78 3.71
N THR A 99 -10.26 1.92 3.15
CA THR A 99 -9.02 1.56 3.86
C THR A 99 -8.38 2.74 4.58
N ILE A 100 -8.49 3.97 4.06
CA ILE A 100 -7.77 5.15 4.56
C ILE A 100 -8.74 6.09 5.29
N SER A 101 -8.36 6.53 6.48
CA SER A 101 -9.17 7.46 7.29
C SER A 101 -9.38 8.82 6.60
N GLU A 102 -10.49 9.50 6.92
CA GLU A 102 -10.73 10.87 6.44
C GLU A 102 -9.65 11.84 6.91
N GLN A 103 -9.11 11.65 8.13
CA GLN A 103 -7.98 12.43 8.64
C GLN A 103 -6.75 12.26 7.74
N SER A 104 -6.40 11.03 7.36
CA SER A 104 -5.28 10.76 6.45
C SER A 104 -5.48 11.43 5.08
N ILE A 105 -6.68 11.35 4.50
CA ILE A 105 -7.00 12.02 3.24
C ILE A 105 -6.85 13.55 3.38
N LYS A 106 -7.35 14.14 4.48
CA LYS A 106 -7.20 15.57 4.77
C LYS A 106 -5.74 15.97 4.90
N ILE A 107 -4.91 15.19 5.60
CA ILE A 107 -3.47 15.45 5.74
C ILE A 107 -2.78 15.43 4.37
N LEU A 108 -3.04 14.42 3.53
CA LEU A 108 -2.46 14.34 2.20
C LEU A 108 -2.93 15.50 1.30
N ALA A 109 -4.20 15.89 1.38
CA ALA A 109 -4.76 17.03 0.66
C ALA A 109 -4.08 18.34 1.10
N LEU A 110 -3.91 18.55 2.41
CA LEU A 110 -3.18 19.71 2.94
C LEU A 110 -1.75 19.78 2.41
N MET A 111 -1.03 18.65 2.36
CA MET A 111 0.32 18.62 1.78
C MET A 111 0.31 18.99 0.30
N ARG A 112 -0.61 18.42 -0.49
CA ARG A 112 -0.72 18.73 -1.92
C ARG A 112 -1.03 20.20 -2.16
N ASP A 113 -2.05 20.72 -1.50
CA ASP A 113 -2.59 22.05 -1.75
C ASP A 113 -1.59 23.14 -1.32
N ASN A 114 -0.76 22.86 -0.30
CA ASN A 114 0.31 23.76 0.15
C ASN A 114 1.67 23.46 -0.51
N LYS A 115 1.75 22.47 -1.39
CA LYS A 115 3.02 21.97 -1.98
C LYS A 115 4.06 21.62 -0.91
N SER A 116 3.59 21.07 0.20
CA SER A 116 4.43 20.62 1.31
C SER A 116 5.28 19.43 0.88
N GLU A 117 6.59 19.53 1.03
CA GLU A 117 7.50 18.43 0.75
C GLU A 117 7.46 17.39 1.87
N PHE A 118 7.31 17.85 3.11
CA PHE A 118 7.21 17.02 4.30
C PHE A 118 6.45 17.71 5.43
N PHE A 119 6.15 16.95 6.48
CA PHE A 119 5.79 17.50 7.78
C PHE A 119 6.50 16.81 8.94
N LEU A 120 6.53 17.50 10.08
CA LEU A 120 6.96 16.97 11.38
C LEU A 120 5.76 16.92 12.33
N VAL A 121 5.79 15.99 13.28
CA VAL A 121 4.82 15.98 14.40
C VAL A 121 5.41 16.79 15.55
N SER A 122 4.71 17.83 16.00
CA SER A 122 5.16 18.71 17.08
C SER A 122 5.29 17.95 18.40
N LYS A 123 6.42 18.13 19.10
CA LYS A 123 6.71 17.52 20.41
C LYS A 123 6.24 18.35 21.62
N THR A 124 5.23 19.19 21.48
CA THR A 124 4.81 20.05 22.60
C THR A 124 4.31 19.21 23.78
N ILE A 125 4.97 19.40 24.94
CA ILE A 125 4.94 18.51 26.13
C ILE A 125 3.56 18.39 26.83
N SER A 126 2.52 19.13 26.40
CA SER A 126 1.33 19.33 27.24
C SER A 126 -0.04 19.41 26.53
N SER A 127 -0.17 19.14 25.24
CA SER A 127 -1.50 19.21 24.59
C SER A 127 -2.03 17.83 24.21
N LYS A 128 -3.29 17.57 24.56
CA LYS A 128 -4.10 16.49 23.95
C LYS A 128 -4.16 16.62 22.41
N GLU A 129 -3.87 17.81 21.91
CA GLU A 129 -3.79 18.13 20.48
C GLU A 129 -2.45 17.67 19.89
N LYS A 130 -2.51 16.84 18.86
CA LYS A 130 -1.34 16.50 18.03
C LYS A 130 -1.29 17.47 16.85
N ARG A 131 -0.19 18.22 16.72
CA ARG A 131 0.01 19.23 15.68
C ARG A 131 1.02 18.77 14.64
N LEU A 132 0.69 18.92 13.36
CA LEU A 132 1.56 18.73 12.22
C LEU A 132 2.17 20.08 11.82
N VAL A 133 3.47 20.08 11.56
CA VAL A 133 4.24 21.23 11.08
C VAL A 133 4.64 20.97 9.63
N LEU A 134 3.88 21.53 8.69
CA LEU A 134 4.08 21.33 7.26
C LEU A 134 5.20 22.24 6.73
N ALA A 135 6.00 21.74 5.78
CA ALA A 135 7.11 22.46 5.19
C ALA A 135 7.14 22.28 3.66
N PRO A 136 6.84 23.33 2.88
CA PRO A 136 6.17 24.57 3.27
C PRO A 136 4.70 24.34 3.66
N GLY A 137 4.10 25.24 4.44
CA GLY A 137 2.65 25.21 4.70
C GLY A 137 2.27 25.69 6.10
N PRO A 138 0.97 25.88 6.37
CA PRO A 138 0.49 26.18 7.71
C PRO A 138 0.61 24.95 8.61
N ASN A 139 0.72 25.17 9.92
CA ASN A 139 0.56 24.09 10.88
C ASN A 139 -0.89 23.59 10.86
N HIS A 140 -1.09 22.30 11.12
CA HIS A 140 -2.40 21.67 11.19
C HIS A 140 -2.59 20.94 12.52
N ILE A 141 -3.79 21.01 13.10
CA ILE A 141 -4.16 20.27 14.31
C ILE A 141 -4.99 19.08 13.86
N CYS A 142 -4.63 17.88 14.31
CA CYS A 142 -5.33 16.65 13.93
C CYS A 142 -6.71 16.59 14.60
N ASP A 143 -7.73 16.20 13.83
CA ASP A 143 -9.11 16.05 14.29
C ASP A 143 -9.24 14.88 15.30
N GLU A 144 -8.47 13.81 15.06
CA GLU A 144 -8.45 12.56 15.80
C GLU A 144 -7.03 12.23 16.29
N PRO A 145 -6.52 12.97 17.30
CA PRO A 145 -5.13 12.86 17.74
C PRO A 145 -4.76 11.48 18.30
N GLN A 146 -5.73 10.71 18.80
CA GLN A 146 -5.52 9.35 19.29
C GLN A 146 -5.21 8.32 18.19
N PHE A 147 -5.64 8.59 16.94
CA PHE A 147 -5.45 7.69 15.80
C PHE A 147 -4.30 8.11 14.88
N LEU A 148 -3.67 9.27 15.14
CA LEU A 148 -2.61 9.80 14.28
C LEU A 148 -1.44 8.81 14.08
N GLU A 149 -1.02 8.09 15.12
CA GLU A 149 0.09 7.15 14.99
C GLU A 149 -0.24 5.96 14.08
N ASP A 150 -1.49 5.48 14.14
CA ASP A 150 -2.00 4.41 13.27
C ASP A 150 -2.16 4.90 11.82
N ASP A 151 -2.75 6.08 11.63
CA ASP A 151 -2.86 6.77 10.34
C ASP A 151 -1.49 6.92 9.65
N LEU A 152 -0.48 7.39 10.40
CA LEU A 152 0.88 7.56 9.88
C LEU A 152 1.51 6.23 9.50
N ALA A 153 1.35 5.20 10.33
CA ALA A 153 1.87 3.86 10.04
C ALA A 153 1.23 3.28 8.77
N GLN A 154 -0.09 3.44 8.61
CA GLN A 154 -0.82 3.00 7.43
C GLN A 154 -0.40 3.77 6.17
N MET A 155 -0.33 5.10 6.24
CA MET A 155 0.10 5.91 5.09
C MET A 155 1.54 5.58 4.67
N VAL A 156 2.44 5.26 5.61
CA VAL A 156 3.80 4.81 5.31
C VAL A 156 3.81 3.42 4.69
N SER A 157 3.04 2.46 5.22
CA SER A 157 2.98 1.09 4.69
C SER A 157 2.44 1.05 3.25
N LEU A 158 1.44 1.89 2.96
CA LEU A 158 0.86 2.07 1.62
C LEU A 158 1.77 2.87 0.67
N GLY A 159 2.88 3.44 1.16
CA GLY A 159 3.79 4.28 0.38
C GLY A 159 3.22 5.65 0.00
N LEU A 160 2.16 6.09 0.67
CA LEU A 160 1.60 7.44 0.54
C LEU A 160 2.48 8.48 1.24
N LEU A 161 3.17 8.05 2.30
CA LEU A 161 4.24 8.80 2.96
C LEU A 161 5.54 7.99 2.96
N VAL A 162 6.67 8.69 2.96
CA VAL A 162 7.97 8.08 3.29
C VAL A 162 8.46 8.69 4.60
N GLN A 163 8.67 7.85 5.61
CA GLN A 163 9.29 8.29 6.85
C GLN A 163 10.80 8.37 6.68
N LYS A 164 11.35 9.55 6.94
CA LYS A 164 12.78 9.83 7.07
C LYS A 164 13.09 10.34 8.46
N THR A 165 14.37 10.52 8.74
CA THR A 165 14.85 11.13 9.98
C THR A 165 15.54 12.44 9.64
N ASN A 166 15.20 13.52 10.35
CA ASN A 166 15.89 14.80 10.21
C ASN A 166 17.26 14.80 10.92
N SER A 167 18.01 15.88 10.81
CA SER A 167 19.33 16.04 11.46
C SER A 167 19.28 16.00 12.99
N GLN A 168 18.10 16.12 13.60
CA GLN A 168 17.88 16.06 15.04
C GLN A 168 17.39 14.67 15.51
N GLY A 169 17.34 13.68 14.61
CA GLY A 169 16.86 12.33 14.95
C GLY A 169 15.34 12.20 14.97
N GLU A 170 14.60 13.20 14.48
CA GLU A 170 13.14 13.21 14.55
C GLU A 170 12.49 12.69 13.26
N PRO A 171 11.34 11.99 13.36
CA PRO A 171 10.63 11.49 12.21
C PRO A 171 10.06 12.63 11.36
N MET A 172 10.29 12.50 10.06
CA MET A 172 9.84 13.40 9.01
C MET A 172 9.04 12.59 7.99
N TYR A 173 7.84 13.04 7.66
CA TYR A 173 6.95 12.34 6.74
C TYR A 173 6.91 13.08 5.41
N CYS A 174 7.52 12.49 4.39
CA CYS A 174 7.63 13.08 3.06
C CYS A 174 6.47 12.66 2.16
N TYR A 175 5.93 13.61 1.39
CA TYR A 175 4.88 13.37 0.40
C TYR A 175 5.39 12.53 -0.77
N THR A 176 4.54 11.64 -1.31
CA THR A 176 4.92 10.78 -2.44
C THR A 176 4.05 11.01 -3.67
N ARG A 177 4.54 10.55 -4.83
CA ARG A 177 3.74 10.52 -6.05
C ARG A 177 2.52 9.60 -5.93
N ALA A 178 2.60 8.57 -5.09
CA ALA A 178 1.48 7.66 -4.83
C ALA A 178 0.34 8.42 -4.14
N ALA A 179 0.65 9.25 -3.14
CA ALA A 179 -0.34 10.13 -2.52
C ALA A 179 -0.96 11.14 -3.50
N SER A 180 -0.16 11.71 -4.41
CA SER A 180 -0.69 12.61 -5.45
C SER A 180 -1.70 11.92 -6.35
N ASN A 181 -1.34 10.74 -6.88
CA ASN A 181 -2.22 9.96 -7.75
C ASN A 181 -3.50 9.53 -7.01
N LEU A 182 -3.39 9.19 -5.72
CA LEU A 182 -4.54 8.82 -4.92
C LEU A 182 -5.56 9.96 -4.83
N LEU A 183 -5.11 11.17 -4.52
CA LEU A 183 -6.00 12.33 -4.40
C LEU A 183 -6.62 12.74 -5.75
N GLU A 184 -5.90 12.59 -6.86
CA GLU A 184 -6.46 12.73 -8.21
C GLU A 184 -7.49 11.64 -8.54
N GLY A 185 -7.32 10.45 -7.94
CA GLY A 185 -8.27 9.34 -8.01
C GLY A 185 -9.59 9.63 -7.29
N LEU A 186 -9.53 10.38 -6.18
CA LEU A 186 -10.66 10.71 -5.31
C LEU A 186 -11.45 11.95 -5.75
N SER A 187 -10.93 12.71 -6.73
CA SER A 187 -11.56 13.90 -7.32
C SER A 187 -12.29 13.58 -8.63
#